data_AF-A0A0C4FCY3-F1
#
_entry.id   AF-A0A0C4FCY3-F1
#
_cell.length_a   1.000
_cell.length_b   1.000
_cell.length_c   1.000
_cell.angle_alpha   90.00
_cell.angle_beta   90.00
_cell.angle_gamma   90.00
#
_symmetry.space_group_name_H-M   'P 1'
#
loop_
_entity.id
_entity.type
_entity.pdbx_description
1 polymer ?
#
loop_
_entity_poly.entity_id
_entity_poly.type
_entity_poly.pdbx_seq_one_letter_code
_entity_poly.pdbx_strand_id
1 'polypeptide(L)'
;ELLNPYVTNHLEYYPHDPCGDPIDSLCQSFKWREDLPREVRVQMVYNKKRHYYIYEPTRLISGEVVIPTFFYKSKGKLYAKCCEPEFRPNASGKGFDLIMPAEISFANIANQRA
;
A
#
# COMPACT_ATOMS: atom_id res chain seq x y z
N GLU A 1 -0.94 -16.67 12.28
CA GLU A 1 -2.05 -17.57 11.92
C GLU A 1 -1.51 -18.85 11.31
N LEU A 2 -1.97 -20.02 11.77
CA LEU A 2 -1.62 -21.31 11.19
C LEU A 2 -2.70 -21.70 10.18
N LEU A 3 -2.63 -21.14 8.97
CA LEU A 3 -3.52 -21.53 7.87
C LEU A 3 -3.18 -22.96 7.43
N ASN A 4 -4.19 -23.71 6.99
CA ASN A 4 -3.99 -25.04 6.43
C ASN A 4 -2.98 -24.93 5.26
N PRO A 5 -1.80 -25.59 5.33
CA PRO A 5 -0.75 -25.44 4.31
C PRO A 5 -1.20 -25.86 2.91
N TYR A 6 -2.19 -26.75 2.81
CA TYR A 6 -2.78 -27.13 1.52
C TYR A 6 -3.67 -26.03 0.93
N VAL A 7 -4.34 -25.24 1.77
CA VAL A 7 -5.25 -24.15 1.34
C VAL A 7 -4.48 -22.85 1.09
N THR A 8 -3.44 -22.58 1.88
CA THR A 8 -2.62 -21.37 1.82
C THR A 8 -2.12 -21.05 0.41
N ASN A 9 -1.76 -22.06 -0.38
CA ASN A 9 -1.24 -21.90 -1.74
C ASN A 9 -2.31 -21.44 -2.76
N HIS A 10 -3.59 -21.52 -2.39
CA HIS A 10 -4.72 -21.12 -3.23
C HIS A 10 -5.36 -19.79 -2.77
N LEU A 11 -4.85 -19.20 -1.69
CA LEU A 11 -5.34 -17.93 -1.17
C LEU A 11 -4.60 -16.76 -1.80
N GLU A 12 -5.37 -15.74 -2.19
CA GLU A 12 -4.83 -14.43 -2.47
C GLU A 12 -4.93 -13.54 -1.24
N TYR A 13 -3.84 -12.84 -0.92
CA TYR A 13 -3.74 -11.96 0.25
C TYR A 13 -3.74 -10.49 -0.11
N TYR A 14 -3.64 -10.17 -1.40
CA TYR A 14 -3.51 -8.82 -1.91
C TYR A 14 -4.49 -8.61 -3.05
N PRO A 15 -5.05 -7.40 -3.21
CA PRO A 15 -5.82 -7.08 -4.39
C PRO A 15 -4.91 -7.09 -5.62
N HIS A 16 -5.46 -7.50 -6.76
CA HIS A 16 -4.78 -7.54 -8.05
C HIS A 16 -5.29 -6.37 -8.90
N ASP A 17 -4.37 -5.65 -9.53
CA ASP A 17 -4.72 -4.72 -10.60
C ASP A 17 -4.88 -5.53 -11.91
N PRO A 18 -6.10 -5.56 -12.51
CA PRO A 18 -6.32 -6.26 -13.76
C PRO A 18 -5.64 -5.60 -14.96
N CYS A 19 -5.08 -4.38 -14.80
CA CYS A 19 -4.34 -3.69 -15.87
C CYS A 19 -5.12 -3.50 -17.18
N GLY A 20 -6.45 -3.43 -17.10
CA GLY A 20 -7.35 -3.29 -18.25
C GLY A 20 -7.93 -4.60 -18.76
N ASP A 21 -7.47 -5.75 -18.25
CA ASP A 21 -8.06 -7.05 -18.57
C ASP A 21 -9.43 -7.23 -17.87
N PRO A 22 -10.31 -8.10 -18.39
CA PRO A 22 -11.54 -8.45 -17.70
C PRO A 22 -11.28 -9.02 -16.30
N ILE A 23 -12.18 -8.72 -15.36
CA ILE A 23 -12.14 -9.29 -14.01
C ILE A 23 -12.54 -10.77 -14.08
N ASP A 24 -11.64 -11.67 -13.71
CA ASP A 24 -11.85 -13.12 -13.67
C ASP A 24 -11.90 -13.69 -12.23
N SER A 25 -11.55 -12.87 -11.24
CA SER A 25 -11.39 -13.30 -9.85
C SER A 25 -11.69 -12.18 -8.84
N LEU A 26 -12.12 -12.55 -7.63
CA LEU A 26 -12.47 -11.59 -6.58
C LEU A 26 -11.29 -10.72 -6.13
N CYS A 27 -10.06 -11.20 -6.25
CA CYS A 27 -8.87 -10.41 -5.93
C CYS A 27 -8.68 -9.22 -6.88
N GLN A 28 -9.24 -9.27 -8.09
CA GLN A 28 -9.23 -8.15 -9.05
C GLN A 28 -10.40 -7.18 -8.85
N SER A 29 -11.29 -7.44 -7.88
CA SER A 29 -12.46 -6.58 -7.67
C SER A 29 -12.08 -5.17 -7.24
N PHE A 30 -12.77 -4.18 -7.83
CA PHE A 30 -12.69 -2.77 -7.42
C PHE A 30 -12.88 -2.62 -5.90
N LYS A 31 -13.85 -3.35 -5.35
CA LYS A 31 -14.18 -3.27 -3.92
C LYS A 31 -12.95 -3.49 -3.04
N TRP A 32 -12.19 -4.56 -3.29
CA TRP A 32 -11.01 -4.86 -2.50
C TRP A 32 -9.85 -3.91 -2.81
N ARG A 33 -9.65 -3.55 -4.07
CA ARG A 33 -8.53 -2.71 -4.50
C ARG A 33 -8.59 -1.30 -3.91
N GLU A 34 -9.77 -0.70 -3.82
CA GLU A 34 -9.87 0.74 -3.54
C GLU A 34 -11.08 1.19 -2.71
N ASP A 35 -12.15 0.40 -2.60
CA ASP A 35 -13.38 0.81 -1.90
C ASP A 35 -13.39 0.44 -0.40
N LEU A 36 -12.50 -0.46 0.03
CA LEU A 36 -12.42 -0.82 1.44
C LEU A 36 -11.96 0.37 2.30
N PRO A 37 -12.54 0.58 3.49
CA PRO A 37 -12.04 1.57 4.43
C PRO A 37 -10.64 1.18 4.93
N ARG A 38 -9.85 2.16 5.35
CA ARG A 38 -8.41 1.98 5.64
C ARG A 38 -8.13 0.88 6.65
N GLU A 39 -9.03 0.69 7.61
CA GLU A 39 -8.92 -0.24 8.74
C GLU A 39 -9.01 -1.71 8.31
N VAL A 40 -9.64 -1.98 7.16
CA VAL A 40 -9.86 -3.35 6.67
C VAL A 40 -9.11 -3.66 5.38
N ARG A 41 -8.28 -2.73 4.91
CA ARG A 41 -7.34 -2.97 3.80
C ARG A 41 -6.21 -3.89 4.23
N VAL A 42 -5.45 -4.37 3.26
CA VAL A 42 -4.20 -5.07 3.52
C VAL A 42 -3.22 -4.09 4.16
N GLN A 43 -2.93 -4.32 5.44
CA GLN A 43 -2.18 -3.36 6.24
C GLN A 43 -0.66 -3.54 6.13
N MET A 44 -0.18 -4.72 5.74
CA MET A 44 1.23 -5.07 5.84
C MET A 44 1.70 -5.93 4.67
N VAL A 45 2.93 -5.69 4.22
CA VAL A 45 3.68 -6.58 3.32
C VAL A 45 5.00 -6.99 3.95
N TYR A 46 5.41 -8.23 3.70
CA TYR A 46 6.73 -8.73 4.05
C TYR A 46 7.64 -8.73 2.83
N ASN A 47 8.72 -7.96 2.88
CA ASN A 47 9.70 -7.87 1.80
C ASN A 47 11.12 -7.84 2.36
N LYS A 48 12.02 -8.68 1.82
CA LYS A 48 13.45 -8.74 2.20
C LYS A 48 13.71 -8.73 3.71
N LYS A 49 12.99 -9.57 4.47
CA LYS A 49 13.10 -9.69 5.94
C LYS A 49 12.62 -8.49 6.74
N ARG A 50 11.78 -7.64 6.14
CA ARG A 50 11.18 -6.49 6.81
C ARG A 50 9.69 -6.46 6.56
N HIS A 51 8.97 -5.96 7.55
CA HIS A 51 7.55 -5.64 7.43
C HIS A 51 7.41 -4.17 7.09
N TYR A 52 6.49 -3.86 6.18
CA TYR A 52 6.13 -2.51 5.80
C TYR A 52 4.63 -2.38 5.99
N TYR A 53 4.21 -1.32 6.67
CA TYR A 53 2.80 -1.06 6.94
C TYR A 53 2.29 0.11 6.12
N ILE A 54 1.00 0.10 5.82
CA ILE A 54 0.33 1.29 5.28
C ILE A 54 0.37 2.41 6.34
N TYR A 55 0.49 3.65 5.88
CA TYR A 55 0.53 4.86 6.72
C TYR A 55 1.72 4.97 7.67
N GLU A 56 2.77 4.17 7.47
CA GLU A 56 4.05 4.31 8.17
C GLU A 56 5.15 4.87 7.25
N PRO A 57 5.96 5.84 7.72
CA PRO A 57 7.11 6.32 6.96
C PRO A 57 8.09 5.20 6.61
N THR A 58 8.43 5.11 5.33
CA THR A 58 9.35 4.12 4.78
C THR A 58 10.42 4.80 3.94
N ARG A 59 11.67 4.37 4.11
CA ARG A 59 12.78 4.85 3.29
C ARG A 59 13.01 3.94 2.09
N LEU A 60 12.97 4.52 0.90
CA LEU A 60 13.31 3.85 -0.35
C LEU A 60 14.82 3.59 -0.45
N ILE A 61 15.23 2.76 -1.40
CA ILE A 61 16.65 2.53 -1.70
C ILE A 61 17.33 3.84 -2.14
N SER A 62 16.59 4.73 -2.81
CA SER A 62 17.06 6.08 -3.18
C SER A 62 17.37 6.97 -1.97
N GLY A 63 16.88 6.63 -0.78
CA GLY A 63 16.98 7.45 0.43
C GLY A 63 15.76 8.34 0.67
N GLU A 64 14.86 8.47 -0.31
CA GLU A 64 13.60 9.21 -0.18
C GLU A 64 12.69 8.57 0.88
N VAL A 65 12.00 9.41 1.63
CA VAL A 65 10.99 8.99 2.60
C VAL A 65 9.62 9.11 1.96
N VAL A 66 8.90 8.00 1.93
CA VAL A 66 7.54 7.91 1.40
C VAL A 66 6.65 7.21 2.41
N ILE A 67 5.34 7.30 2.23
CA ILE A 67 4.38 6.58 3.06
C ILE A 67 3.54 5.65 2.18
N PRO A 68 3.61 4.32 2.35
CA PRO A 68 2.76 3.39 1.62
C PRO A 68 1.28 3.60 1.96
N THR A 69 0.41 3.52 0.96
CA THR A 69 -1.03 3.79 1.09
C THR A 69 -1.89 2.64 0.57
N PHE A 70 -1.40 1.91 -0.43
CA PHE A 70 -2.03 0.71 -0.96
C PHE A 70 -0.98 -0.32 -1.34
N PHE A 71 -1.21 -1.59 -0.97
CA PHE A 71 -0.45 -2.73 -1.47
C PHE A 71 -1.30 -3.51 -2.46
N TYR A 72 -0.72 -3.86 -3.61
CA TYR A 72 -1.44 -4.58 -4.66
C TYR A 72 -0.47 -5.38 -5.51
N LYS A 73 -0.98 -6.43 -6.17
CA LYS A 73 -0.24 -7.17 -7.18
C LYS A 73 -0.60 -6.66 -8.58
N SER A 74 0.38 -6.61 -9.47
CA SER A 74 0.18 -6.37 -10.90
C SER A 74 1.15 -7.26 -11.67
N LYS A 75 0.66 -7.98 -12.69
CA LYS A 75 1.48 -8.88 -13.52
C LYS A 75 2.38 -9.82 -12.70
N GLY A 76 1.82 -10.39 -11.63
CA GLY A 76 2.50 -11.32 -10.72
C GLY A 76 3.53 -10.71 -9.75
N LYS A 77 3.70 -9.39 -9.73
CA LYS A 77 4.62 -8.68 -8.84
C LYS A 77 3.85 -7.83 -7.83
N LEU A 78 4.40 -7.71 -6.63
CA LEU A 78 3.84 -6.89 -5.55
C LEU A 78 4.37 -5.45 -5.65
N TYR A 79 3.45 -4.50 -5.54
CA TYR A 79 3.71 -3.06 -5.63
C TYR A 79 3.08 -2.34 -4.44
N ALA A 80 3.55 -1.13 -4.20
CA ALA A 80 3.02 -0.24 -3.19
C ALA A 80 2.79 1.15 -3.80
N LYS A 81 1.55 1.64 -3.75
CA LYS A 81 1.31 3.06 -4.01
C LYS A 81 1.72 3.86 -2.79
N CYS A 82 2.55 4.87 -2.99
CA CYS A 82 3.10 5.67 -1.89
C CYS A 82 2.81 7.15 -2.10
N CYS A 83 2.50 7.88 -1.04
CA CYS A 83 2.47 9.34 -1.07
C CYS A 83 3.79 9.91 -0.53
N GLU A 84 4.14 11.10 -1.00
CA GLU A 84 5.23 11.89 -0.42
C GLU A 84 4.68 12.72 0.74
N PRO A 85 5.25 12.62 1.95
CA PRO A 85 4.86 13.48 3.04
C PRO A 85 5.42 14.89 2.85
N GLU A 86 4.67 15.87 3.33
CA GLU A 86 5.21 17.19 3.60
C GLU A 86 5.93 17.19 4.96
N PHE A 87 7.09 17.84 5.04
CA PHE A 87 7.84 18.01 6.28
C PHE A 87 7.59 19.41 6.82
N ARG A 88 6.91 19.52 7.95
CA ARG A 88 6.70 20.82 8.63
C ARG A 88 7.48 20.87 9.93
N PRO A 89 8.21 21.95 10.25
CA PRO A 89 8.82 22.11 11.56
C PRO A 89 7.77 21.99 12.66
N ASN A 90 8.06 21.19 13.67
CA ASN A 90 7.14 21.03 14.80
C ASN A 90 7.10 22.31 15.65
N ALA A 91 6.03 22.51 16.43
CA ALA A 91 5.85 23.71 17.25
C ALA A 91 6.98 23.95 18.27
N SER A 92 7.74 22.90 18.63
CA SER A 92 8.88 22.99 19.55
C SER A 92 10.20 23.40 18.90
N GLY A 93 10.28 23.42 17.56
CA GLY A 93 11.50 23.67 16.79
C GLY A 93 12.56 22.55 16.86
N LYS A 94 12.28 21.42 17.52
CA LYS A 94 13.24 20.32 17.74
C LYS A 94 13.07 19.14 16.77
N GLY A 95 12.20 19.27 15.77
CA GLY A 95 11.92 18.21 14.80
C GLY A 95 10.91 18.63 13.74
N PHE A 96 10.40 17.65 13.00
CA PHE A 96 9.43 17.85 11.93
C PHE A 96 8.25 16.90 12.08
N ASP A 97 7.07 17.39 11.73
CA ASP A 97 5.88 16.60 11.52
C ASP A 97 5.86 16.12 10.07
N LEU A 98 5.53 14.84 9.86
CA LEU A 98 5.27 14.27 8.54
C LEU A 98 3.77 14.34 8.27
N ILE A 99 3.41 15.06 7.22
CA ILE A 99 2.01 15.35 6.91
C ILE A 99 1.66 14.68 5.58
N MET A 100 0.72 13.76 5.64
CA MET A 100 0.18 13.10 4.46
C MET A 100 -0.92 13.94 3.81
N PRO A 101 -1.11 13.83 2.49
CA PRO A 101 -2.31 14.35 1.83
C PRO A 101 -3.58 13.77 2.47
N ALA A 102 -4.62 14.60 2.63
CA ALA A 102 -5.90 14.16 3.18
C ALA A 102 -6.64 13.20 2.23
N GLU A 103 -6.64 13.53 0.93
CA GLU A 103 -7.33 12.75 -0.10
C GLU A 103 -6.35 11.81 -0.82
N ILE A 104 -6.45 10.52 -0.49
CA ILE A 104 -5.62 9.45 -1.06
C ILE A 104 -6.55 8.41 -1.69
N SER A 105 -6.56 8.36 -3.03
CA SER A 105 -7.34 7.41 -3.82
C SER A 105 -6.42 6.55 -4.66
N PHE A 106 -6.73 5.25 -4.78
CA PHE A 106 -5.95 4.32 -5.59
C PHE A 106 -5.85 4.75 -7.05
N ALA A 107 -6.90 5.32 -7.63
CA ALA A 107 -6.91 5.75 -9.03
C ALA A 107 -6.18 7.09 -9.27
N ASN A 108 -5.98 7.89 -8.21
CA ASN A 108 -5.43 9.24 -8.37
C ASN A 108 -3.90 9.25 -8.26
N ILE A 109 -3.24 9.44 -9.39
CA ILE A 109 -1.78 9.45 -9.51
C ILE A 109 -1.17 10.78 -9.01
N ALA A 110 -1.95 11.86 -8.93
CA ALA A 110 -1.43 13.19 -8.56
C ALA A 110 -0.75 13.21 -7.17
N ASN A 111 -1.20 12.34 -6.26
CA ASN A 111 -0.68 12.23 -4.89
C ASN A 111 0.04 10.89 -4.65
N GLN A 112 0.33 10.11 -5.70
CA GLN A 112 0.84 8.75 -5.58
C GLN A 112 1.98 8.45 -6.55
N ARG A 113 3.08 7.91 -6.02
CA ARG A 113 4.14 7.24 -6.78
C ARG A 113 3.87 5.73 -6.81
N ALA A 114 4.19 5.10 -7.94
CA ALA A 114 4.07 3.66 -8.17
C ALA A 114 5.37 2.90 -7.84
#